data_AF-A0A512DZD2-F1
#
_entry.id   AF-A0A512DZD2-F1
#
_cell.length_a   1.000
_cell.length_b   1.000
_cell.length_c   1.000
_cell.angle_alpha   90.00
_cell.angle_beta   90.00
_cell.angle_gamma   90.00
#
_symmetry.space_group_name_H-M   'P 1'
#
loop_
_entity.id
_entity.type
_entity.pdbx_description
1 polymer ?
#
loop_
_entity_poly.entity_id
_entity_poly.type
_entity_poly.pdbx_seq_one_letter_code
_entity_poly.pdbx_strand_id
1 'polypeptide(L)' 'MWLEAEPERTARELLERLQSTYPDRYPDGQLRTLQRRVKVWRSAKAQELVFGASRSAAA' A
#
# COMPACT_ATOMS: atom_id res chain seq x y z
N MET A 1 -1.43 -0.05 8.98
CA MET A 1 -1.05 -0.68 7.69
C MET A 1 0.45 -0.45 7.45
N TRP A 2 1.24 -1.39 6.91
CA TRP A 2 2.70 -1.17 6.72
C TRP A 2 3.04 0.11 5.93
N LEU A 3 2.24 0.44 4.91
CA LEU A 3 2.39 1.68 4.13
C LEU A 3 2.11 2.96 4.93
N GLU A 4 1.33 2.92 6.01
CA GLU A 4 1.08 4.09 6.85
C GLU A 4 2.28 4.42 7.75
N ALA A 5 2.99 3.39 8.20
CA ALA A 5 4.20 3.57 9.00
C ALA A 5 5.42 3.92 8.12
N GLU A 6 5.46 3.36 6.91
CA GLU A 6 6.62 3.43 6.00
C GLU A 6 6.15 3.71 4.56
N PRO A 7 5.64 4.92 4.26
CA PRO A 7 5.05 5.28 2.96
C PRO A 7 6.03 5.26 1.79
N GLU A 8 7.33 5.40 2.07
CA GLU A 8 8.43 5.37 1.11
C GLU A 8 8.68 3.99 0.52
N ARG A 9 8.29 2.92 1.24
CA ARG A 9 8.53 1.53 0.81
C ARG A 9 7.91 1.23 -0.55
N THR A 10 8.62 0.44 -1.34
CA THR A 10 8.18 0.00 -2.65
C THR A 10 7.29 -1.24 -2.57
N ALA A 11 6.46 -1.43 -3.59
CA ALA A 11 5.67 -2.65 -3.72
C ALA A 11 6.53 -3.92 -3.79
N ARG A 12 7.76 -3.82 -4.29
CA ARG A 12 8.70 -4.94 -4.35
C ARG A 12 9.18 -5.35 -2.96
N GLU A 13 9.64 -4.40 -2.14
CA GLU A 13 10.07 -4.68 -0.77
C GLU A 13 8.93 -5.25 0.09
N LEU A 14 7.69 -4.78 -0.15
CA LEU A 14 6.50 -5.34 0.49
C LEU A 14 6.25 -6.78 0.04
N LEU A 15 6.45 -7.10 -1.24
CA LEU A 15 6.32 -8.48 -1.75
C LEU A 15 7.39 -9.40 -1.18
N GLU A 16 8.65 -8.96 -1.19
CA GLU A 16 9.78 -9.73 -0.65
C GLU A 16 9.57 -10.04 0.84
N ARG A 17 9.06 -9.07 1.61
CA ARG A 17 8.69 -9.28 3.02
C ARG A 17 7.53 -10.25 3.19
N LEU A 18 6.51 -10.18 2.32
CA LEU A 18 5.38 -11.11 2.33
C LEU A 18 5.82 -12.53 1.99
N GLN A 19 6.71 -12.69 1.00
CA GLN A 19 7.32 -13.97 0.64
C GLN A 19 8.20 -14.50 1.77
N SER A 20 9.01 -13.66 2.42
CA SER A 20 9.81 -14.08 3.57
C SER A 20 8.93 -14.53 4.75
N THR A 21 7.80 -13.87 4.98
CA THR A 21 6.87 -14.24 6.07
C THR A 21 6.00 -15.45 5.70
N TYR A 22 5.68 -15.62 4.40
CA TYR A 22 4.79 -16.66 3.86
C TYR A 22 5.34 -17.21 2.52
N PRO A 23 6.37 -18.07 2.55
CA PRO A 23 7.17 -18.46 1.38
C PRO A 23 6.42 -19.08 0.21
N ASP A 24 5.24 -19.66 0.43
CA ASP A 24 4.47 -20.34 -0.63
C ASP A 24 3.14 -19.65 -0.98
N ARG A 25 2.86 -18.50 -0.36
CA ARG A 25 1.56 -17.83 -0.49
C ARG A 25 1.55 -16.72 -1.56
N TYR A 26 2.72 -16.16 -1.86
CA TYR A 26 2.82 -14.95 -2.69
C TYR A 26 3.83 -15.13 -3.82
N PRO A 27 3.42 -15.66 -4.99
CA PRO A 27 4.31 -15.76 -6.14
C PRO A 27 4.62 -14.38 -6.74
N ASP A 28 5.75 -14.26 -7.45
CA ASP A 28 6.21 -13.02 -8.09
C ASP A 28 5.17 -12.39 -9.03
N GLY A 29 4.28 -13.19 -9.61
CA GLY A 29 3.16 -12.72 -10.43
C GLY A 29 2.23 -11.74 -9.72
N GLN A 30 2.23 -11.71 -8.38
CA GLN A 30 1.45 -10.76 -7.58
C GLN A 30 2.08 -9.36 -7.48
N LEU A 31 3.30 -9.15 -7.98
CA LEU A 31 3.97 -7.85 -7.93
C LEU A 31 3.13 -6.76 -8.60
N ARG A 32 2.53 -7.03 -9.77
CA ARG A 32 1.66 -6.06 -10.46
C ARG A 32 0.40 -5.76 -9.65
N THR A 33 -0.17 -6.76 -8.99
CA THR A 33 -1.33 -6.60 -8.09
C THR A 33 -0.96 -5.68 -6.92
N LEU A 34 0.20 -5.91 -6.30
CA LEU A 34 0.66 -5.14 -5.16
C LEU A 34 1.04 -3.70 -5.55
N GLN A 35 1.72 -3.51 -6.67
CA GLN A 35 2.01 -2.20 -7.25
C GLN A 35 0.74 -1.39 -7.48
N ARG A 36 -0.32 -2.01 -8.04
CA ARG A 36 -1.61 -1.35 -8.24
C ARG A 36 -2.23 -0.91 -6.91
N ARG A 37 -2.21 -1.77 -5.89
CA ARG A 37 -2.74 -1.46 -4.55
C ARG A 37 -1.95 -0.33 -3.88
N VAL A 38 -0.63 -0.37 -3.93
CA VAL A 38 0.25 0.68 -3.40
C VAL A 38 -0.02 2.01 -4.12
N LYS A 39 -0.17 2.00 -5.44
CA LYS A 39 -0.50 3.21 -6.22
C LYS A 39 -1.83 3.83 -5.79
N VAL A 40 -2.89 3.01 -5.69
CA VAL A 40 -4.21 3.48 -5.25
C VAL A 40 -4.14 4.07 -3.84
N TRP A 41 -3.46 3.38 -2.92
CA TRP A 41 -3.28 3.86 -1.56
C TRP A 41 -2.53 5.20 -1.50
N ARG A 42 -1.44 5.34 -2.26
CA ARG A 42 -0.68 6.61 -2.34
C ARG A 42 -1.51 7.75 -2.92
N SER A 43 -2.32 7.48 -3.95
CA SER A 43 -3.23 8.48 -4.51
C SER A 43 -4.27 8.94 -3.49
N ALA A 44 -4.88 8.02 -2.73
CA ALA A 44 -5.82 8.37 -1.67
C ALA A 44 -5.16 9.21 -0.57
N LYS A 45 -3.96 8.81 -0.11
CA LYS A 45 -3.20 9.57 0.89
C LYS A 45 -2.76 10.95 0.39
N ALA A 46 -2.34 11.06 -0.85
CA ALA A 46 -2.02 12.36 -1.46
C ALA A 46 -3.26 13.26 -1.52
N GLN A 47 -4.43 12.71 -1.86
CA GLN A 47 -5.68 13.47 -1.81
C GLN A 47 -6.03 13.95 -0.40
N GLU A 48 -5.89 13.11 0.62
CA GLU A 48 -6.09 13.50 2.02
C GLU A 48 -5.13 14.64 2.44
N LEU A 49 -3.87 14.59 2.02
CA LEU A 49 -2.88 15.62 2.35
C LEU A 49 -3.13 16.94 1.61
N VAL A 50 -3.51 16.88 0.33
CA VAL A 50 -3.70 18.06 -0.52
C VAL A 50 -5.01 18.78 -0.21
N PHE A 51 -6.10 18.03 -0.05
CA PHE A 51 -7.44 18.59 0.17
C PHE A 51 -7.78 18.77 1.65
N GLY A 52 -6.87 18.37 2.54
CA GLY A 52 -7.16 18.16 3.95
C GLY A 52 -8.05 16.93 4.12
N ALA A 53 -7.88 16.20 5.21
CA ALA A 53 -8.83 15.15 5.58
C ALA A 53 -10.18 15.84 5.81
N SER A 54 -11.03 15.86 4.79
CA SER A 54 -12.44 16.21 4.95
C SER A 54 -13.00 15.17 5.92
N ARG A 55 -13.01 15.55 7.19
CA ARG A 55 -13.78 14.87 8.22
C ARG A 55 -15.24 15.05 7.81
N SER A 56 -15.73 14.13 6.98
CA SER A 56 -17.16 13.93 6.80
C SER A 56 -17.42 12.50 6.36
N ALA A 57 -17.36 11.61 7.34
CA ALA A 57 -18.07 10.35 7.33
C ALA A 57 -18.42 10.00 8.78
N ALA A 58 -19.38 10.74 9.35
CA ALA A 58 -20.24 10.30 10.45
C ALA A 58 -21.22 11.43 10.84
N ALA A 59 -22.44 11.35 10.32
CA ALA A 59 -23.66 11.74 11.01
C ALA A 59 -24.64 10.57 10.85
#